data_AF-B9SWT1-F1
#
_entry.id   AF-B9SWT1-F1
#
_cell.length_a   1.000
_cell.length_b   1.000
_cell.length_c   1.000
_cell.angle_alpha   90.00
_cell.angle_beta   90.00
_cell.angle_gamma   90.00
#
_symmetry.space_group_name_H-M   'P 1'
#
loop_
_entity.id
_entity.type
_entity.pdbx_description
1 polymer ?
#
loop_
_entity_poly.entity_id
_entity_poly.type
_entity_poly.pdbx_seq_one_letter_code
_entity_poly.pdbx_strand_id
1 'polypeptide(L)' 'MWRVAGPSEYLAITRAGIKDIKLAKKAWVWSMQTCRLFDVSPVNYTFEVQAMSAEKLPFILPAVFTIGPRVEDEESLIA' A
#
# COMPACT_ATOMS: atom_id res chain seq x y z
N MET A 1 -7.19 24.38 1.53
CA MET A 1 -8.17 23.59 0.75
C MET A 1 -8.51 22.32 1.50
N TRP A 2 -9.79 22.02 1.70
CA TRP A 2 -10.22 20.74 2.27
C TRP A 2 -10.10 19.62 1.23
N ARG A 3 -9.52 18.48 1.61
CA ARG A 3 -9.42 17.29 0.75
C ARG A 3 -9.80 16.02 1.52
N VAL A 4 -10.34 15.06 0.79
CA VAL A 4 -10.76 13.74 1.28
C VAL A 4 -10.23 12.70 0.30
N ALA A 5 -9.59 11.65 0.80
CA ALA A 5 -9.09 10.52 0.02
C ALA A 5 -10.17 9.44 -0.13
N GLY A 6 -10.07 8.63 -1.19
CA GLY A 6 -10.95 7.49 -1.40
C GLY A 6 -10.81 6.37 -0.36
N PRO A 7 -11.65 5.32 -0.46
CA PRO A 7 -11.66 4.19 0.47
C PRO A 7 -10.29 3.49 0.57
N SER A 8 -9.64 3.28 -0.56
CA SER A 8 -8.32 2.64 -0.66
C SER A 8 -7.18 3.65 -0.84
N GLU A 9 -7.39 4.92 -0.48
CA GLU A 9 -6.38 5.96 -0.66
C GLU A 9 -6.10 6.72 0.64
N TYR A 10 -4.91 7.31 0.74
CA TYR A 10 -4.54 8.26 1.79
C TYR A 10 -4.01 9.55 1.19
N LEU A 11 -4.20 10.66 1.91
CA LEU A 11 -3.52 11.92 1.63
C LEU A 11 -2.14 11.86 2.27
N ALA A 12 -1.09 11.84 1.45
CA ALA A 12 0.28 12.06 1.88
C ALA A 12 0.59 13.57 1.82
N ILE A 13 0.76 14.18 2.99
CA ILE A 13 0.96 15.63 3.14
C ILE A 13 2.36 15.90 3.66
N THR A 14 3.08 16.80 3.01
CA THR A 14 4.47 17.18 3.35
C THR A 14 4.64 18.69 3.36
N ARG A 15 5.81 19.16 3.83
CA ARG A 15 6.23 20.57 3.98
C ARG A 15 5.50 21.34 5.09
N ALA A 16 5.89 22.61 5.25
CA ALA A 16 5.32 23.57 6.21
C ALA A 16 5.14 23.01 7.63
N GLY A 17 6.26 22.66 8.29
CA GLY A 17 6.26 22.18 9.67
C GLY A 17 6.00 20.68 9.85
N ILE A 18 5.71 19.94 8.77
CA ILE A 18 5.70 18.47 8.77
C ILE A 18 7.15 17.99 8.60
N LYS A 19 7.68 17.22 9.57
CA LYS A 19 9.07 16.76 9.56
C LYS A 19 9.36 15.73 8.47
N ASP A 20 8.41 14.83 8.23
CA ASP A 20 8.54 13.76 7.25
C ASP A 20 7.27 13.70 6.37
N ILE A 21 6.39 12.72 6.58
CA ILE A 21 5.10 12.60 5.90
C ILE A 21 3.97 12.54 6.93
N LYS A 22 2.87 13.23 6.66
CA LYS A 22 1.61 13.07 7.38
C LYS A 22 0.62 12.33 6.50
N LEU A 23 0.18 11.15 6.92
CA LEU A 23 -0.92 10.42 6.28
C LEU A 23 -2.26 10.81 6.92
N ALA A 24 -3.29 11.00 6.09
CA ALA A 24 -4.64 11.28 6.57
C ALA A 24 -5.70 10.88 5.55
N LYS A 25 -6.88 10.41 6.01
CA LYS A 25 -8.05 10.21 5.15
C LYS A 25 -8.73 11.51 4.71
N LYS A 26 -8.68 12.54 5.56
CA LYS A 26 -9.24 13.86 5.31
C LYS A 26 -8.43 14.92 6.02
N ALA A 27 -8.14 16.04 5.35
CA ALA A 27 -7.33 17.10 5.94
C ALA A 27 -7.50 18.45 5.24
N TRP A 28 -7.17 19.50 5.97
CA TRP A 28 -6.90 20.83 5.40
C TRP A 28 -5.47 20.89 4.87
N VAL A 29 -5.33 21.14 3.57
CA VAL A 29 -4.05 21.37 2.90
C VAL A 29 -3.84 22.87 2.74
N TRP A 30 -2.76 23.38 3.34
CA TRP A 30 -2.37 24.79 3.28
C TRP A 30 -1.54 25.09 2.01
N SER A 31 -1.45 26.35 1.59
CA SER A 31 -0.75 26.74 0.36
C SER A 31 0.74 26.38 0.35
N MET A 32 1.37 26.31 1.52
CA MET A 32 2.77 25.91 1.71
C MET A 32 2.98 24.40 1.81
N GLN A 33 1.89 23.62 1.87
CA GLN A 33 1.94 22.16 1.97
C GLN A 33 1.77 21.50 0.59
N THR A 34 2.47 20.38 0.40
CA THR A 34 2.28 19.52 -0.76
C THR A 34 1.41 18.35 -0.35
N CYS A 35 0.38 18.03 -1.15
CA CYS A 35 -0.50 16.88 -0.91
C CYS A 35 -0.51 15.97 -2.14
N ARG A 36 -0.34 14.66 -1.93
CA ARG A 36 -0.47 13.61 -2.94
C ARG A 36 -1.45 12.54 -2.47
N LEU A 37 -2.11 11.88 -3.42
CA LEU A 37 -2.92 10.69 -3.16
C LEU A 37 -2.00 9.47 -3.20
N PHE A 38 -2.18 8.58 -2.23
CA PHE A 38 -1.43 7.35 -2.06
C PHE A 38 -2.42 6.19 -2.05
N ASP A 39 -2.39 5.34 -3.08
CA ASP A 39 -3.25 4.17 -3.19
C ASP A 39 -2.65 2.98 -2.42
N VAL A 40 -3.47 2.30 -1.64
CA VAL A 40 -3.10 1.17 -0.79
C VAL A 40 -3.82 -0.11 -1.22
N SER A 41 -4.32 -0.16 -2.46
CA SER A 41 -5.06 -1.33 -2.95
C SER A 41 -4.12 -2.55 -3.06
N PRO A 42 -4.53 -3.72 -2.54
CA PRO A 42 -3.71 -4.92 -2.63
C PRO A 42 -3.63 -5.43 -4.07
N VAL A 43 -2.48 -5.97 -4.44
CA VAL A 43 -2.18 -6.49 -5.78
C VAL A 43 -2.03 -8.02 -5.73
N ASN A 44 -2.61 -8.70 -6.71
CA ASN A 44 -2.52 -10.15 -6.82
C ASN A 44 -1.34 -10.55 -7.70
N TYR A 45 -0.48 -11.42 -7.18
CA TYR A 45 0.66 -11.98 -7.88
C TYR A 45 0.47 -13.48 -8.05
N THR A 46 0.51 -13.93 -9.30
CA THR A 46 0.33 -15.34 -9.66
C THR A 46 1.69 -15.99 -9.90
N PHE A 47 1.93 -17.13 -9.28
CA PHE A 47 3.15 -17.90 -9.44
C PHE A 47 2.83 -19.34 -9.82
N GLU A 48 3.66 -19.89 -10.70
CA GLU A 48 3.66 -21.30 -11.05
C GLU A 48 4.84 -21.95 -10.34
N VAL A 49 4.58 -22.56 -9.19
CA VAL A 49 5.62 -23.18 -8.38
C VAL A 49 5.88 -24.57 -8.91
N GLN A 50 7.10 -24.81 -9.37
CA GLN A 50 7.54 -26.16 -9.73
C GLN A 50 7.81 -26.96 -8.46
N ALA A 51 7.07 -28.04 -8.27
CA ALA A 51 7.18 -28.93 -7.12
C ALA A 51 7.42 -30.38 -7.57
N MET A 52 7.92 -31.19 -6.64
CA MET A 52 8.16 -32.60 -6.86
C MET A 52 7.53 -33.40 -5.72
N SER A 53 6.82 -34.49 -6.05
CA SER A 53 6.21 -35.36 -5.04
C SER A 53 7.26 -36.20 -4.32
N ALA A 54 6.87 -36.82 -3.21
CA ALA A 54 7.72 -37.82 -2.54
C ALA A 54 8.05 -39.02 -3.45
N GLU A 55 7.20 -39.31 -4.43
CA GLU A 55 7.38 -40.35 -5.45
C GLU A 55 8.16 -39.85 -6.69
N LYS A 56 8.73 -38.63 -6.63
CA LYS A 56 9.50 -37.97 -7.71
C LYS A 56 8.71 -37.61 -8.96
N LEU A 57 7.40 -37.40 -8.84
CA LEU A 57 6.59 -36.87 -9.95
C LEU A 57 6.65 -35.33 -9.95
N PRO A 58 7.05 -34.68 -11.06
CA PRO A 58 7.04 -33.23 -11.16
C PRO A 58 5.63 -32.71 -11.42
N PHE A 59 5.25 -31.62 -10.77
CA PHE A 59 3.98 -30.93 -11.02
C PHE A 59 4.12 -29.42 -10.79
N ILE A 60 3.19 -28.66 -11.38
CA ILE A 60 3.12 -27.20 -11.24
C ILE A 60 1.98 -26.87 -10.29
N LEU A 61 2.28 -26.12 -9.24
CA LEU A 61 1.30 -25.58 -8.31
C LEU A 61 1.01 -24.12 -8.65
N PRO A 62 -0.19 -23.79 -9.15
CA PRO A 62 -0.61 -22.40 -9.28
C PRO A 62 -0.89 -21.83 -7.88
N ALA A 63 -0.22 -20.75 -7.53
CA ALA A 63 -0.43 -20.01 -6.29
C ALA A 63 -0.74 -18.54 -6.60
N VAL A 64 -1.67 -17.96 -5.87
CA VAL A 64 -1.97 -16.53 -5.92
C VAL A 64 -1.67 -15.92 -4.56
N PHE A 65 -0.73 -14.99 -4.52
CA PHE A 65 -0.44 -14.20 -3.33
C PHE A 65 -1.00 -12.80 -3.50
N THR A 66 -1.87 -12.40 -2.58
CA THR A 66 -2.36 -11.03 -2.48
C THR A 66 -1.39 -10.25 -1.59
N ILE A 67 -0.70 -9.27 -2.18
CA ILE A 67 0.33 -8.47 -1.51
C ILE A 67 -0.14 -7.02 -1.49
N GLY A 68 -0.14 -6.41 -0.32
CA GLY A 68 -0.52 -5.02 -0.14
C GLY A 68 0.10 -4.42 1.12
N PRO A 69 0.10 -3.09 1.24
CA PRO A 69 0.59 -2.41 2.43
C PRO A 69 -0.30 -2.69 3.65
N ARG A 70 0.30 -2.66 4.85
CA ARG A 70 -0.41 -2.91 6.11
C ARG A 70 -1.17 -1.65 6.56
N VAL A 71 -2.40 -1.49 6.11
CA VAL A 71 -3.21 -0.29 6.37
C VAL A 71 -3.64 -0.08 7.83
N GLU A 72 -3.61 -1.13 8.64
CA GLU A 72 -3.95 -1.09 10.06
C GLU A 72 -2.80 -0.57 10.94
N ASP A 73 -1.59 -0.53 10.40
CA ASP A 73 -0.39 -0.06 11.09
C ASP A 73 0.16 1.17 10.37
N GLU A 74 -0.16 2.36 10.87
CA GLU A 74 0.20 3.62 10.19
C GLU A 74 1.72 3.80 10.09
N GLU A 75 2.50 3.30 11.06
CA GLU A 75 3.97 3.36 11.02
C GLU A 75 4.53 2.54 9.85
N SER A 76 3.97 1.36 9.56
CA SER A 76 4.33 0.54 8.38
C SER A 76 4.07 1.22 7.04
N LEU A 77 3.31 2.32 6.99
CA LEU A 77 3.05 3.08 5.76
C LEU A 77 4.04 4.24 5.55
N ILE A 78 4.84 4.57 6.56
CA ILE A 78 5.75 5.72 6.58
C ILE A 78 7.23 5.28 6.65
N ALA A 79 7.48 4.04 7.11
CA ALA A 79 8.81 3.45 7.29
C ALA A 79 9.44 2.88 6.00
#